data_AF-A0A348W6T8-F1
#
_entry.id   AF-A0A348W6T8-F1
#
_cell.length_a   1.000
_cell.length_b   1.000
_cell.length_c   1.000
_cell.angle_alpha   90.00
_cell.angle_beta   90.00
_cell.angle_gamma   90.00
#
_symmetry.space_group_name_H-M   'P 1'
#
loop_
_entity.id
_entity.type
_entity.pdbx_description
1 polymer ?
#
loop_
_entity_poly.entity_id
_entity_poly.type
_entity_poly.pdbx_seq_one_letter_code
_entity_poly.pdbx_strand_id
1 'polypeptide(L)'
;MSTKVYGSGADRVGVRQITPNIYWICHCAGAEAARLNRGFASDFARVNPKFDSEANDIIYSSYLFLDDKTFLIDTLGPAQHKTVLEALADLLGDRRLDYLWISHTELPHAANTAAIRRAYPEVEVLTVGGHDHYEVHGLGDAKQLDYGDRVELGQHSIEIIEPLFVDHALTQWIYEHNTGFLCPVDWALNAHNEHQCFRFMDEMEEVGYSAERFGHDVSITNCVVFAWLR
;
A
#
# COMPACT_ATOMS: atom_id res chain seq x y z
N MET A 1 -17.96 -3.78 -7.80
CA MET A 1 -17.38 -2.65 -8.56
C MET A 1 -16.31 -3.22 -9.49
N SER A 2 -16.13 -2.71 -10.72
CA SER A 2 -15.12 -3.27 -11.65
C SER A 2 -13.73 -2.69 -11.38
N THR A 3 -12.72 -3.55 -11.28
CA THR A 3 -11.30 -3.14 -11.24
C THR A 3 -10.84 -2.72 -12.64
N LYS A 4 -10.26 -1.53 -12.77
CA LYS A 4 -9.56 -1.11 -13.98
C LYS A 4 -8.09 -1.53 -13.87
N VAL A 5 -7.55 -2.18 -14.90
CA VAL A 5 -6.18 -2.71 -14.87
C VAL A 5 -5.32 -2.00 -15.91
N TYR A 6 -4.12 -1.60 -15.48
CA TYR A 6 -3.07 -0.98 -16.26
C TYR A 6 -1.88 -1.96 -16.34
N GLY A 7 -1.16 -1.97 -17.46
CA GLY A 7 0.02 -2.81 -17.65
C GLY A 7 -0.23 -4.32 -17.56
N SER A 8 0.84 -5.09 -17.39
CA SER A 8 0.83 -6.56 -17.30
C SER A 8 2.09 -7.11 -16.63
N GLY A 9 1.97 -8.21 -15.87
CA GLY A 9 3.12 -8.78 -15.15
C GLY A 9 3.73 -7.79 -14.15
N ALA A 10 5.00 -7.43 -14.34
CA ALA A 10 5.77 -6.64 -13.38
C ALA A 10 5.28 -5.19 -13.24
N ASP A 11 4.60 -4.61 -14.23
CA ASP A 11 4.03 -3.25 -14.13
C ASP A 11 2.50 -3.26 -13.93
N ARG A 12 1.91 -4.43 -13.68
CA ARG A 12 0.45 -4.60 -13.58
C ARG A 12 -0.11 -3.90 -12.34
N VAL A 13 -0.97 -2.91 -12.55
CA VAL A 13 -1.63 -2.13 -11.49
C VAL A 13 -3.14 -2.20 -11.66
N GLY A 14 -3.85 -2.62 -10.61
CA GLY A 14 -5.29 -2.54 -10.50
C GLY A 14 -5.71 -1.28 -9.78
N VAL A 15 -6.80 -0.66 -10.23
CA VAL A 15 -7.43 0.49 -9.59
C VAL A 15 -8.89 0.17 -9.33
N ARG A 16 -9.32 0.37 -8.09
CA ARG A 16 -10.69 0.13 -7.67
C ARG A 16 -11.12 1.12 -6.61
N GLN A 17 -12.33 1.64 -6.74
CA GLN A 17 -12.96 2.41 -5.67
C GLN A 17 -13.37 1.47 -4.52
N ILE A 18 -12.94 1.78 -3.29
CA ILE A 18 -13.29 0.99 -2.09
C ILE A 18 -14.54 1.55 -1.40
N THR A 19 -14.69 2.87 -1.40
CA THR A 19 -15.84 3.62 -0.87
C THR A 19 -15.89 4.98 -1.61
N PRO A 20 -16.96 5.80 -1.53
CA PRO A 20 -17.00 7.10 -2.19
C PRO A 20 -15.72 7.91 -1.92
N ASN A 21 -15.09 8.39 -2.99
CA ASN A 21 -13.85 9.19 -2.97
C ASN A 21 -12.57 8.50 -2.45
N ILE A 22 -12.58 7.21 -2.11
CA ILE A 22 -11.35 6.48 -1.75
C ILE A 22 -11.10 5.37 -2.78
N TYR A 23 -9.91 5.40 -3.35
CA TYR A 23 -9.47 4.47 -4.38
C TYR A 23 -8.27 3.67 -3.88
N TRP A 24 -8.33 2.36 -4.10
CA TRP A 24 -7.21 1.45 -3.93
C TRP A 24 -6.49 1.29 -5.26
N ILE A 25 -5.19 1.55 -5.25
CA ILE A 25 -4.25 1.39 -6.36
C ILE A 25 -3.29 0.29 -5.92
N CYS A 26 -3.27 -0.84 -6.62
CA CYS A 26 -2.54 -2.01 -6.15
C CYS A 26 -1.76 -2.72 -7.23
N HIS A 27 -0.56 -3.17 -6.88
CA HIS A 27 0.22 -4.06 -7.72
C HIS A 27 -0.08 -5.51 -7.38
N CYS A 28 -0.39 -6.30 -8.41
CA CYS A 28 -0.47 -7.76 -8.33
C CYS A 28 0.11 -8.35 -9.61
N ALA A 29 1.16 -9.15 -9.52
CA ALA A 29 1.83 -9.75 -10.65
C ALA A 29 0.99 -10.85 -11.34
N GLY A 30 0.03 -11.46 -10.62
CA GLY A 30 -0.91 -12.45 -11.17
C GLY A 30 -0.18 -13.72 -11.65
N ALA A 31 -0.52 -14.22 -12.84
CA ALA A 31 0.11 -15.42 -13.41
C ALA A 31 1.65 -15.36 -13.48
N GLU A 32 2.20 -14.14 -13.58
CA GLU A 32 3.64 -13.93 -13.68
C GLU A 32 4.34 -13.96 -12.30
N ALA A 33 3.60 -13.98 -11.19
CA ALA A 33 4.15 -13.94 -9.84
C ALA A 33 5.16 -15.06 -9.58
N ALA A 34 4.85 -16.32 -9.97
CA ALA A 34 5.77 -17.45 -9.83
C ALA A 34 7.11 -17.24 -10.55
N ARG A 35 7.13 -16.44 -11.62
CA ARG A 35 8.34 -16.13 -12.39
C ARG A 35 9.07 -14.90 -11.84
N LEU A 36 8.32 -13.86 -11.46
CA LEU A 36 8.79 -12.53 -11.09
C LEU A 36 9.19 -12.45 -9.62
N ASN A 37 8.34 -12.96 -8.74
CA ASN A 37 8.61 -13.02 -7.32
C ASN A 37 9.50 -14.24 -7.09
N ARG A 38 10.81 -14.05 -7.28
CA ARG A 38 11.84 -14.96 -6.77
C ARG A 38 12.44 -14.29 -5.54
N GLY A 39 12.35 -14.92 -4.37
CA GLY A 39 12.81 -14.33 -3.10
C GLY A 39 11.72 -14.30 -2.02
N PHE A 40 11.87 -13.40 -1.05
CA PHE A 40 11.16 -13.36 0.25
C PHE A 40 9.69 -13.84 0.21
N ALA A 41 8.81 -13.28 -0.62
CA ALA A 41 7.39 -13.67 -0.70
C ALA A 41 7.14 -15.13 -1.13
N SER A 42 7.77 -15.55 -2.24
CA SER A 42 7.57 -16.88 -2.81
C SER A 42 8.39 -17.96 -2.13
N ASP A 43 9.58 -17.59 -1.61
CA ASP A 43 10.36 -18.48 -0.77
C ASP A 43 9.67 -18.67 0.58
N PHE A 44 9.05 -17.64 1.16
CA PHE A 44 8.33 -17.72 2.43
C PHE A 44 7.16 -18.71 2.38
N ALA A 45 6.27 -18.57 1.38
CA ALA A 45 5.16 -19.49 1.19
C ALA A 45 5.63 -20.91 0.82
N ARG A 46 6.67 -21.04 -0.04
CA ARG A 46 7.17 -22.35 -0.49
C ARG A 46 7.87 -23.15 0.61
N VAL A 47 8.59 -22.50 1.53
CA VAL A 47 9.37 -23.20 2.57
C VAL A 47 8.58 -23.39 3.87
N ASN A 48 7.47 -22.68 4.05
CA ASN A 48 6.65 -22.77 5.24
C ASN A 48 5.45 -23.70 5.00
N PRO A 49 5.44 -24.93 5.55
CA PRO A 49 4.37 -25.89 5.31
C PRO A 49 3.01 -25.44 5.91
N LYS A 50 2.97 -24.32 6.63
CA LYS A 50 1.75 -23.71 7.15
C LYS A 50 1.10 -22.72 6.18
N PHE A 51 1.76 -22.36 5.08
CA PHE A 51 1.22 -21.47 4.05
C PHE A 51 0.48 -22.23 2.94
N ASP A 52 -0.31 -21.48 2.16
CA ASP A 52 -0.76 -21.98 0.87
C ASP A 52 0.47 -22.28 -0.01
N SER A 53 0.59 -23.52 -0.50
CA SER A 53 1.67 -23.88 -1.41
C SER A 53 1.59 -23.18 -2.75
N GLU A 54 0.43 -22.61 -3.11
CA GLU A 54 0.22 -21.87 -4.36
C GLU A 54 0.32 -20.34 -4.18
N ALA A 55 0.41 -19.84 -2.94
CA ALA A 55 0.65 -18.41 -2.71
C ALA A 55 2.06 -18.03 -3.15
N ASN A 56 2.16 -17.05 -4.05
CA ASN A 56 3.43 -16.67 -4.67
C ASN A 56 3.53 -15.16 -4.93
N ASP A 57 2.58 -14.38 -4.43
CA ASP A 57 2.53 -12.93 -4.60
C ASP A 57 2.17 -12.21 -3.30
N ILE A 58 2.58 -10.94 -3.23
CA ILE A 58 2.27 -9.99 -2.17
C ILE A 58 1.75 -8.73 -2.84
N ILE A 59 0.60 -8.25 -2.39
CA ILE A 59 0.04 -7.01 -2.92
C ILE A 59 0.83 -5.83 -2.35
N TYR A 60 1.29 -4.94 -3.23
CA TYR A 60 1.63 -3.57 -2.83
C TYR A 60 0.40 -2.70 -2.98
N SER A 61 0.03 -2.01 -1.91
CA SER A 61 -1.14 -1.16 -1.88
C SER A 61 -0.75 0.31 -1.75
N SER A 62 -1.48 1.14 -2.46
CA SER A 62 -1.50 2.58 -2.36
C SER A 62 -2.95 3.03 -2.36
N TYR A 63 -3.26 4.15 -1.71
CA TYR A 63 -4.63 4.63 -1.56
C TYR A 63 -4.71 6.10 -1.91
N LEU A 64 -5.68 6.47 -2.74
CA LEU A 64 -5.93 7.84 -3.15
C LEU A 64 -7.29 8.32 -2.63
N PHE A 65 -7.26 9.39 -1.85
CA PHE A 65 -8.44 10.15 -1.45
C PHE A 65 -8.67 11.28 -2.46
N LEU A 66 -9.88 11.36 -2.99
CA LEU A 66 -10.36 12.39 -3.91
C LEU A 66 -11.44 13.25 -3.24
N ASP A 67 -11.06 13.97 -2.18
CA ASP A 67 -11.94 14.90 -1.46
C ASP A 67 -11.71 16.35 -1.93
N ASP A 68 -12.07 17.41 -1.19
CA ASP A 68 -11.72 18.81 -1.54
C ASP A 68 -10.20 18.96 -1.73
N LYS A 69 -9.40 18.28 -0.90
CA LYS A 69 -7.97 18.04 -1.08
C LYS A 69 -7.72 16.56 -1.36
N THR A 70 -6.69 16.31 -2.16
CA THR A 70 -6.30 14.96 -2.56
C THR A 70 -5.14 14.45 -1.72
N PHE A 71 -5.18 13.17 -1.36
CA PHE A 71 -4.19 12.57 -0.47
C PHE A 71 -3.84 11.18 -0.96
N LEU A 72 -2.58 10.99 -1.37
CA LEU A 72 -2.04 9.71 -1.78
C LEU A 72 -1.25 9.08 -0.63
N ILE A 73 -1.55 7.83 -0.31
CA ILE A 73 -0.80 7.00 0.63
C ILE A 73 0.08 6.06 -0.18
N ASP A 74 1.40 6.17 -0.02
CA ASP A 74 2.42 5.32 -0.63
C ASP A 74 2.38 5.27 -2.17
N THR A 75 3.35 4.59 -2.80
CA THR A 75 3.66 4.84 -4.22
C THR A 75 3.89 3.59 -5.09
N LEU A 76 3.78 2.38 -4.52
CA LEU A 76 4.13 1.10 -5.17
C LEU A 76 5.62 1.00 -5.55
N GLY A 77 6.01 -0.15 -6.10
CA GLY A 77 7.38 -0.45 -6.49
C GLY A 77 7.84 0.23 -7.79
N PRO A 78 9.15 0.25 -8.05
CA PRO A 78 9.73 0.98 -9.18
C PRO A 78 9.30 0.41 -10.55
N ALA A 79 8.96 -0.87 -10.63
CA ALA A 79 8.49 -1.47 -11.88
C ALA A 79 7.11 -0.94 -12.31
N GLN A 80 6.31 -0.40 -11.38
CA GLN A 80 4.98 0.16 -11.66
C GLN A 80 5.00 1.67 -11.96
N HIS A 81 6.17 2.29 -12.11
CA HIS A 81 6.31 3.74 -12.29
C HIS A 81 5.37 4.34 -13.33
N LYS A 82 5.32 3.75 -14.52
CA LYS A 82 4.50 4.23 -15.63
C LYS A 82 3.01 4.05 -15.33
N THR A 83 2.62 2.87 -14.85
CA THR A 83 1.22 2.52 -14.62
C THR A 83 0.62 3.22 -13.41
N VAL A 84 1.42 3.51 -12.38
CA VAL A 84 1.02 4.40 -11.26
C VAL A 84 0.73 5.80 -11.75
N LEU A 85 1.61 6.39 -12.59
CA LEU A 85 1.37 7.73 -13.13
C LEU A 85 0.14 7.78 -14.06
N GLU A 86 -0.08 6.74 -14.87
CA GLU A 86 -1.29 6.61 -15.70
C GLU A 86 -2.56 6.50 -14.83
N ALA A 87 -2.52 5.69 -13.78
CA ALA A 87 -3.62 5.55 -12.83
C ALA A 87 -3.94 6.87 -12.11
N LEU A 88 -2.91 7.57 -11.63
CA LEU A 88 -3.07 8.87 -10.97
C LEU A 88 -3.63 9.93 -11.92
N ALA A 89 -3.14 9.99 -13.16
CA ALA A 89 -3.65 10.93 -14.17
C ALA A 89 -5.13 10.67 -14.49
N ASP A 90 -5.51 9.40 -14.64
CA ASP A 90 -6.90 9.02 -14.90
C ASP A 90 -7.84 9.32 -13.71
N LEU A 91 -7.38 9.11 -12.48
CA LEU A 91 -8.17 9.35 -11.26
C LEU A 91 -8.30 10.84 -10.94
N LEU A 92 -7.20 11.59 -11.07
CA LEU A 92 -7.16 13.02 -10.73
C LEU A 92 -7.75 13.88 -11.84
N GLY A 93 -7.61 13.50 -13.11
CA GLY A 93 -7.97 14.35 -14.24
C GLY A 93 -7.21 15.68 -14.18
N ASP A 94 -7.95 16.80 -14.16
CA ASP A 94 -7.39 18.15 -14.03
C ASP A 94 -7.10 18.57 -12.58
N ARG A 95 -7.38 17.70 -11.59
CA ARG A 95 -7.13 17.99 -10.18
C ARG A 95 -5.64 17.87 -9.86
N ARG A 96 -5.17 18.74 -8.96
CA ARG A 96 -3.82 18.62 -8.39
C ARG A 96 -3.75 17.46 -7.38
N LEU A 97 -2.55 16.93 -7.16
CA LEU A 97 -2.24 16.09 -6.01
C LEU A 97 -1.73 16.98 -4.87
N ASP A 98 -2.49 17.13 -3.79
CA ASP A 98 -2.16 18.03 -2.69
C ASP A 98 -1.10 17.42 -1.77
N TYR A 99 -1.31 16.16 -1.35
CA TYR A 99 -0.46 15.49 -0.37
C TYR A 99 -0.04 14.10 -0.83
N LEU A 100 1.21 13.75 -0.52
CA LEU A 100 1.74 12.40 -0.62
C LEU A 100 2.29 11.98 0.74
N TRP A 101 1.60 11.06 1.39
CA TRP A 101 2.04 10.40 2.60
C TRP A 101 2.94 9.21 2.29
N ILE A 102 4.15 9.21 2.87
CA ILE A 102 5.08 8.09 2.75
C ILE A 102 5.19 7.39 4.08
N SER A 103 4.52 6.24 4.21
CA SER A 103 4.47 5.47 5.44
C SER A 103 5.86 5.04 5.92
N HIS A 104 6.70 4.46 5.07
CA HIS A 104 8.14 4.31 5.32
C HIS A 104 8.88 4.24 3.99
N THR A 105 10.21 4.10 4.06
CA THR A 105 11.09 4.34 2.91
C THR A 105 11.41 3.08 2.09
N GLU A 106 10.81 1.94 2.42
CA GLU A 106 10.97 0.74 1.63
C GLU A 106 10.37 0.92 0.22
N LEU A 107 10.91 0.15 -0.74
CA LEU A 107 10.60 0.33 -2.15
C LEU A 107 9.09 0.34 -2.49
N PRO A 108 8.24 -0.58 -1.98
CA PRO A 108 6.82 -0.54 -2.33
C PRO A 108 6.06 0.68 -1.80
N HIS A 109 6.65 1.45 -0.87
CA HIS A 109 6.01 2.62 -0.27
C HIS A 109 6.52 3.92 -0.90
N ALA A 110 7.83 4.04 -1.14
CA ALA A 110 8.45 5.31 -1.52
C ALA A 110 9.05 5.37 -2.94
N ALA A 111 9.16 4.24 -3.68
CA ALA A 111 9.97 4.19 -4.90
C ALA A 111 9.53 5.14 -6.01
N ASN A 112 8.23 5.44 -6.12
CA ASN A 112 7.73 6.34 -7.17
C ASN A 112 7.59 7.80 -6.71
N THR A 113 8.04 8.16 -5.52
CA THR A 113 7.94 9.54 -4.99
C THR A 113 8.56 10.58 -5.93
N ALA A 114 9.77 10.34 -6.43
CA ALA A 114 10.45 11.26 -7.35
C ALA A 114 9.71 11.39 -8.70
N ALA A 115 9.01 10.33 -9.13
CA ALA A 115 8.16 10.35 -10.32
C ALA A 115 6.97 11.27 -10.13
N ILE A 116 6.27 11.05 -9.01
CA ILE A 116 5.05 11.74 -8.64
C ILE A 116 5.35 13.22 -8.47
N ARG A 117 6.44 13.60 -7.79
CA ARG A 117 6.87 15.01 -7.68
C ARG A 117 7.16 15.67 -9.02
N ARG A 118 7.65 14.95 -10.03
CA ARG A 118 7.85 15.51 -11.37
C ARG A 118 6.53 15.72 -12.12
N ALA A 119 5.56 14.82 -11.94
CA ALA A 119 4.25 14.92 -12.58
C ALA A 119 3.33 15.92 -11.85
N TYR A 120 3.46 16.02 -10.53
CA TYR A 120 2.66 16.85 -9.63
C TYR A 120 3.60 17.71 -8.77
N PRO A 121 4.19 18.78 -9.32
CA PRO A 121 5.25 19.56 -8.66
C PRO A 121 4.80 20.33 -7.41
N GLU A 122 3.50 20.52 -7.22
CA GLU A 122 2.93 21.18 -6.04
C GLU A 122 2.64 20.23 -4.88
N VAL A 123 2.88 18.92 -5.03
CA VAL A 123 2.58 17.95 -3.97
C VAL A 123 3.45 18.19 -2.74
N GLU A 124 2.82 18.29 -1.57
CA GLU A 124 3.51 18.32 -0.28
C GLU A 124 3.71 16.88 0.20
N VAL A 125 4.97 16.45 0.34
CA VAL A 125 5.30 15.12 0.88
C VAL A 125 5.24 15.18 2.40
N LEU A 126 4.56 14.22 3.01
CA LEU A 126 4.29 14.13 4.44
C LEU A 126 4.90 12.85 5.02
N THR A 127 5.53 12.97 6.19
CA THR A 127 6.11 11.86 6.97
C THR A 127 5.95 12.11 8.47
N VAL A 128 6.35 11.16 9.32
CA VAL A 128 6.64 11.43 10.74
C VAL A 128 8.10 11.84 10.95
N GLY A 129 8.51 12.03 12.22
CA GLY A 129 9.89 12.26 12.65
C GLY A 129 10.92 11.27 12.08
N GLY A 130 12.21 11.48 12.40
CA GLY A 130 13.30 10.66 11.83
C GLY A 130 13.92 11.23 10.56
N HIS A 131 14.06 12.56 10.50
CA HIS A 131 14.54 13.34 9.35
C HIS A 131 15.77 12.74 8.66
N ASP A 132 16.80 12.38 9.41
CA ASP A 132 18.04 11.81 8.88
C ASP A 132 17.79 10.52 8.06
N HIS A 133 16.81 9.71 8.47
CA HIS A 133 16.43 8.53 7.71
C HIS A 133 15.71 8.90 6.41
N TYR A 134 14.80 9.87 6.43
CA TYR A 134 14.14 10.33 5.20
C TYR A 134 15.11 11.04 4.25
N GLU A 135 16.10 11.75 4.77
CA GLU A 135 17.13 12.44 3.99
C GLU A 135 17.94 11.48 3.12
N VAL A 136 18.38 10.33 3.66
CA VAL A 136 19.13 9.34 2.87
C VAL A 136 18.31 8.71 1.74
N HIS A 137 16.98 8.82 1.79
CA HIS A 137 16.06 8.42 0.73
C HIS A 137 15.60 9.59 -0.16
N GLY A 138 16.19 10.78 0.00
CA GLY A 138 15.87 11.97 -0.79
C GLY A 138 14.54 12.63 -0.41
N LEU A 139 14.07 12.40 0.82
CA LEU A 139 12.83 12.93 1.40
C LEU A 139 13.09 13.87 2.58
N GLY A 140 14.31 14.44 2.68
CA GLY A 140 14.66 15.39 3.74
C GLY A 140 13.85 16.68 3.71
N ASP A 141 13.22 17.03 2.58
CA ASP A 141 12.33 18.18 2.46
C ASP A 141 10.86 17.86 2.77
N ALA A 142 10.53 16.62 3.16
CA ALA A 142 9.19 16.26 3.57
C ALA A 142 8.78 17.00 4.85
N LYS A 143 7.51 17.40 4.90
CA LYS A 143 6.92 18.00 6.09
C LYS A 143 6.63 16.91 7.11
N GLN A 144 7.19 17.09 8.30
CA GLN A 144 7.02 16.15 9.39
C GLN A 144 5.76 16.50 10.19
N LEU A 145 4.97 15.46 10.47
CA LEU A 145 3.82 15.49 11.36
C LEU A 145 4.13 14.67 12.61
N ASP A 146 3.40 14.95 13.68
CA ASP A 146 3.45 14.17 14.92
C ASP A 146 2.25 13.20 15.01
N TYR A 147 2.36 12.17 15.85
CA TYR A 147 1.21 11.33 16.17
C TYR A 147 0.11 12.17 16.85
N GLY A 148 -1.12 11.99 16.40
CA GLY A 148 -2.29 12.79 16.78
C GLY A 148 -2.55 14.00 15.86
N ASP A 149 -1.61 14.36 14.99
CA ASP A 149 -1.86 15.38 13.97
C ASP A 149 -2.92 14.91 12.97
N ARG A 150 -3.65 15.89 12.44
CA ARG A 150 -4.73 15.66 11.47
C ARG A 150 -4.54 16.43 10.18
N VAL A 151 -4.79 15.76 9.07
CA VAL A 151 -4.84 16.33 7.73
C VAL A 151 -6.30 16.35 7.28
N GLU A 152 -6.90 17.55 7.28
CA GLU A 152 -8.27 17.76 6.85
C GLU A 152 -8.35 17.83 5.32
N LEU A 153 -9.12 16.92 4.72
CA LEU A 153 -9.26 16.81 3.26
C LEU A 153 -10.58 17.37 2.73
N GLY A 154 -11.57 17.57 3.59
CA GLY A 154 -12.94 17.95 3.22
C GLY A 154 -13.94 17.18 4.08
N GLN A 155 -14.56 16.15 3.52
CA GLN A 155 -15.36 15.17 4.26
C GLN A 155 -14.51 14.18 5.08
N HIS A 156 -13.26 13.94 4.67
CA HIS A 156 -12.34 13.02 5.33
C HIS A 156 -11.36 13.78 6.23
N SER A 157 -11.12 13.24 7.43
CA SER A 157 -10.13 13.73 8.40
C SER A 157 -9.16 12.60 8.71
N ILE A 158 -7.91 12.77 8.27
CA ILE A 158 -6.84 11.77 8.34
C ILE A 158 -6.02 12.05 9.60
N GLU A 159 -6.05 11.15 10.57
CA GLU A 159 -5.20 11.20 11.77
C GLU A 159 -3.99 10.29 11.63
N ILE A 160 -2.81 10.82 11.95
CA ILE A 160 -1.59 10.04 12.06
C ILE A 160 -1.59 9.37 13.44
N ILE A 161 -1.54 8.05 13.48
CA ILE A 161 -1.65 7.30 14.75
C ILE A 161 -0.42 6.45 15.01
N GLU A 162 -0.10 6.26 16.29
CA GLU A 162 0.98 5.37 16.71
C GLU A 162 0.69 3.93 16.25
N PRO A 163 1.64 3.26 15.60
CA PRO A 163 1.47 1.87 15.21
C PRO A 163 1.50 0.94 16.43
N LEU A 164 0.61 -0.06 16.45
CA LEU A 164 0.65 -1.10 17.49
C LEU A 164 1.75 -2.13 17.22
N PHE A 165 2.10 -2.34 15.95
CA PHE A 165 3.15 -3.25 15.49
C PHE A 165 4.11 -2.49 14.59
N VAL A 166 5.41 -2.65 14.82
CA VAL A 166 6.47 -1.86 14.18
C VAL A 166 7.44 -2.80 13.50
N ASP A 167 7.53 -2.76 12.19
CA ASP A 167 8.42 -3.55 11.32
C ASP A 167 9.65 -2.74 10.87
N HIS A 168 9.51 -1.41 10.83
CA HIS A 168 10.55 -0.44 10.50
C HIS A 168 10.61 0.65 11.58
N ALA A 169 11.78 1.27 11.78
CA ALA A 169 11.94 2.33 12.79
C ALA A 169 11.05 3.58 12.56
N LEU A 170 10.41 3.66 11.39
CA LEU A 170 9.55 4.76 10.94
C LEU A 170 8.14 4.28 10.59
N THR A 171 7.76 3.05 10.97
CA THR A 171 6.39 2.56 10.71
C THR A 171 5.39 3.55 11.31
N GLN A 172 4.34 3.84 10.55
CA GLN A 172 3.31 4.80 10.93
C GLN A 172 1.99 4.39 10.32
N TRP A 173 0.93 4.53 11.11
CA TRP A 173 -0.41 4.14 10.70
C TRP A 173 -1.26 5.41 10.50
N ILE A 174 -2.28 5.27 9.67
CA ILE A 174 -3.27 6.33 9.45
C ILE A 174 -4.65 5.80 9.78
N TYR A 175 -5.45 6.62 10.47
CA TYR A 175 -6.88 6.39 10.65
C TYR A 175 -7.70 7.54 10.08
N GLU A 176 -8.73 7.21 9.29
CA GLU A 176 -9.67 8.18 8.74
C GLU A 176 -11.02 8.10 9.48
N HIS A 177 -11.45 9.24 10.03
CA HIS A 177 -12.55 9.28 11.01
C HIS A 177 -13.96 9.13 10.43
N ASN A 178 -14.18 9.49 9.17
CA ASN A 178 -15.52 9.46 8.56
C ASN A 178 -15.91 8.06 8.08
N THR A 179 -14.98 7.33 7.48
CA THR A 179 -15.20 6.00 6.89
C THR A 179 -14.71 4.86 7.78
N GLY A 180 -13.86 5.16 8.77
CA GLY A 180 -13.19 4.14 9.59
C GLY A 180 -12.06 3.43 8.84
N PHE A 181 -11.56 4.02 7.75
CA PHE A 181 -10.41 3.49 7.02
C PHE A 181 -9.17 3.50 7.92
N LEU A 182 -8.50 2.36 8.02
CA LEU A 182 -7.23 2.19 8.73
C LEU A 182 -6.20 1.69 7.73
N CYS A 183 -5.06 2.38 7.63
CA CYS A 183 -3.90 1.91 6.90
C CYS A 183 -2.82 1.48 7.90
N PRO A 184 -2.67 0.17 8.16
CA PRO A 184 -1.66 -0.37 9.07
C PRO A 184 -0.35 -0.72 8.34
N VAL A 185 -0.22 -0.29 7.08
CA VAL A 185 0.95 -0.49 6.22
C VAL A 185 1.28 -1.97 6.07
N ASP A 186 2.44 -2.43 6.53
CA ASP A 186 2.92 -3.80 6.37
C ASP A 186 2.29 -4.79 7.36
N TRP A 187 1.63 -4.30 8.41
CA TRP A 187 0.92 -5.20 9.32
C TRP A 187 -0.29 -5.85 8.65
N ALA A 188 -0.47 -7.15 8.90
CA ALA A 188 -1.46 -7.99 8.24
C ALA A 188 -1.26 -8.16 6.72
N LEU A 189 -0.02 -8.02 6.25
CA LEU A 189 0.45 -8.52 4.97
C LEU A 189 -0.10 -9.93 4.66
N ASN A 190 -0.67 -10.08 3.47
CA ASN A 190 -1.25 -11.32 2.98
C ASN A 190 -0.51 -11.82 1.73
N ALA A 191 0.06 -13.02 1.82
CA ALA A 191 0.53 -13.75 0.64
C ALA A 191 -0.65 -14.43 -0.03
N HIS A 192 -0.75 -14.32 -1.36
CA HIS A 192 -1.93 -14.72 -2.10
C HIS A 192 -1.56 -15.37 -3.44
N ASN A 193 -2.55 -15.99 -4.08
CA ASN A 193 -2.43 -16.63 -5.40
C ASN A 193 -3.07 -15.76 -6.50
N GLU A 194 -2.86 -16.16 -7.76
CA GLU A 194 -3.32 -15.39 -8.93
C GLU A 194 -4.82 -15.06 -8.89
N HIS A 195 -5.66 -16.00 -8.45
CA HIS A 195 -7.11 -15.83 -8.47
C HIS A 195 -7.62 -14.86 -7.41
N GLN A 196 -6.77 -14.49 -6.45
CA GLN A 196 -7.05 -13.54 -5.38
C GLN A 196 -6.63 -12.10 -5.73
N CYS A 197 -5.89 -11.87 -6.83
CA CYS A 197 -5.52 -10.52 -7.25
C CYS A 197 -6.74 -9.58 -7.33
N PHE A 198 -6.60 -8.36 -6.78
CA PHE A 198 -7.57 -7.27 -6.88
C PHE A 198 -8.94 -7.56 -6.25
N ARG A 199 -9.00 -8.54 -5.34
CA ARG A 199 -10.19 -8.88 -4.59
C ARG A 199 -10.09 -8.35 -3.16
N PHE A 200 -11.23 -8.02 -2.60
CA PHE A 200 -11.37 -7.84 -1.16
C PHE A 200 -11.52 -9.19 -0.47
N MET A 201 -11.34 -9.19 0.83
CA MET A 201 -11.40 -10.38 1.66
C MET A 201 -12.70 -11.18 1.47
N ASP A 202 -13.84 -10.51 1.45
CA ASP A 202 -15.17 -11.10 1.20
C ASP A 202 -15.30 -11.71 -0.21
N GLU A 203 -14.64 -11.12 -1.21
CA GLU A 203 -14.64 -11.63 -2.58
C GLU A 203 -13.63 -12.77 -2.81
N MET A 204 -12.61 -12.86 -1.96
CA MET A 204 -11.72 -14.01 -1.92
C MET A 204 -12.46 -15.24 -1.34
N GLU A 205 -13.46 -15.07 -0.49
CA GLU A 205 -14.27 -16.19 0.01
C GLU A 205 -15.03 -16.92 -1.12
N GLU A 206 -15.41 -16.20 -2.17
CA GLU A 206 -16.04 -16.78 -3.37
C GLU A 206 -15.11 -17.75 -4.13
N VAL A 207 -13.79 -17.62 -3.94
CA VAL A 207 -12.75 -18.51 -4.52
C VAL A 207 -12.09 -19.41 -3.47
N GLY A 208 -12.79 -19.66 -2.35
CA GLY A 208 -12.38 -20.65 -1.36
C GLY A 208 -11.47 -20.12 -0.26
N TYR A 209 -11.35 -18.80 -0.10
CA TYR A 209 -10.73 -18.20 1.07
C TYR A 209 -11.71 -18.17 2.27
N SER A 210 -11.23 -17.94 3.48
CA SER A 210 -12.08 -17.81 4.67
C SER A 210 -11.46 -16.89 5.71
N ALA A 211 -12.27 -16.30 6.58
CA ALA A 211 -11.78 -15.51 7.71
C ALA A 211 -10.81 -16.30 8.63
N GLU A 212 -11.06 -17.60 8.85
CA GLU A 212 -10.16 -18.48 9.60
C GLU A 212 -8.81 -18.62 8.88
N ARG A 213 -8.84 -18.82 7.55
CA ARG A 213 -7.63 -18.92 6.75
C ARG A 213 -6.85 -17.62 6.74
N PHE A 214 -7.53 -16.48 6.61
CA PHE A 214 -6.89 -15.16 6.70
C PHE A 214 -6.21 -14.94 8.04
N GLY A 215 -6.90 -15.23 9.15
CA GLY A 215 -6.31 -15.12 10.49
C GLY A 215 -5.09 -16.01 10.65
N HIS A 216 -5.14 -17.24 10.11
CA HIS A 216 -3.99 -18.14 10.08
C HIS A 216 -2.85 -17.54 9.24
N ASP A 217 -3.08 -17.17 7.99
CA ASP A 217 -2.04 -16.63 7.09
C ASP A 217 -1.39 -15.37 7.67
N VAL A 218 -2.19 -14.41 8.17
CA VAL A 218 -1.70 -13.20 8.86
C VAL A 218 -0.87 -13.55 10.09
N SER A 219 -1.28 -14.53 10.89
CA SER A 219 -0.50 -14.95 12.06
C SER A 219 0.87 -15.48 11.67
N ILE A 220 0.96 -16.25 10.57
CA ILE A 220 2.24 -16.79 10.10
C ILE A 220 3.09 -15.68 9.49
N THR A 221 2.52 -14.80 8.67
CA THR A 221 3.24 -13.64 8.11
C THR A 221 3.80 -12.76 9.22
N ASN A 222 2.99 -12.45 10.23
CA ASN A 222 3.41 -11.61 11.34
C ASN A 222 4.55 -12.27 12.15
N CYS A 223 4.56 -13.59 12.33
CA CYS A 223 5.67 -14.29 13.00
C CYS A 223 7.02 -14.22 12.24
N VAL A 224 6.98 -13.85 10.96
CA VAL A 224 8.16 -13.74 10.10
C VAL A 224 8.61 -12.31 9.91
N VAL A 225 7.68 -11.39 9.68
CA VAL A 225 7.98 -9.96 9.65
C VAL A 225 8.40 -9.47 11.04
N PHE A 226 7.67 -9.87 12.08
CA PHE A 226 7.88 -9.46 13.47
C PHE A 226 8.40 -10.64 14.29
N ALA A 227 9.66 -11.04 14.06
CA ALA A 227 10.24 -12.27 14.63
C ALA A 227 10.24 -12.35 16.17
N TRP A 228 10.01 -11.24 16.88
CA TRP A 228 9.85 -11.19 18.34
C TRP A 228 8.45 -11.58 18.84
N LEU A 229 7.47 -11.81 17.96
CA LEU A 229 6.13 -12.30 18.32
C LEU A 229 6.08 -13.83 18.58
N ARG A 230 7.24 -14.50 18.67
CA ARG A 230 7.36 -15.96 18.84
C ARG A 230 7.33 -16.42 20.30
#